data_AF-A0A257Y5Q4-F1
#
_entry.id   AF-A0A257Y5Q4-F1
#
_cell.length_a   1.000
_cell.length_b   1.000
_cell.length_c   1.000
_cell.angle_alpha   90.00
_cell.angle_beta   90.00
_cell.angle_gamma   90.00
#
_symmetry.space_group_name_H-M   'P 1'
#
loop_
_entity.id
_entity.type
_entity.pdbx_description
1 polymer ?
#
loop_
_entity_poly.entity_id
_entity_poly.type
_entity_poly.pdbx_seq_one_letter_code
_entity_poly.pdbx_strand_id
1 'polypeptide(L)'
;MELSSISLYNFRSYTKQTFEFSDTVTLITGANGVGKTNLLEAVYVLMMGKSFRDADDGLTRFDEAWWRIKGVVDEIERELRYQPDKVPHKELYVGGVSKGRFTRKYQVPIVLFEPDDLLMVHGQPSMRRGYIDQLL
;
A
#
# COMPACT_ATOMS: atom_id res chain seq x y z
N MET A 1 13.94 -3.79 -8.42
CA MET A 1 12.73 -3.36 -7.71
C MET A 1 12.11 -4.57 -7.07
N GLU A 2 12.60 -4.88 -5.89
CA GLU A 2 12.25 -6.07 -5.12
C GLU A 2 11.74 -5.63 -3.75
N LEU A 3 10.58 -6.13 -3.34
CA LEU A 3 10.10 -6.03 -1.97
C LEU A 3 10.43 -7.34 -1.26
N SER A 4 11.39 -7.34 -0.34
CA SER A 4 11.80 -8.59 0.35
C SER A 4 10.97 -8.87 1.60
N SER A 5 10.42 -7.83 2.25
CA SER A 5 9.56 -7.99 3.42
C SER A 5 8.60 -6.83 3.63
N ILE A 6 7.50 -7.10 4.33
CA ILE A 6 6.56 -6.07 4.79
C ILE A 6 6.07 -6.41 6.21
N SER A 7 5.99 -5.40 7.06
CA SER A 7 5.43 -5.49 8.42
C SER A 7 4.30 -4.47 8.59
N LEU A 8 3.15 -4.98 8.99
CA LEU A 8 1.91 -4.23 9.14
C LEU A 8 1.58 -4.07 10.62
N TYR A 9 1.14 -2.88 11.00
CA TYR A 9 0.66 -2.58 12.35
C TYR A 9 -0.64 -1.80 12.24
N ASN A 10 -1.68 -2.29 12.91
CA ASN A 10 -3.01 -1.68 12.95
C ASN A 10 -3.57 -1.32 11.57
N PHE A 11 -3.28 -2.16 10.56
CA PHE A 11 -3.64 -1.91 9.16
C PHE A 11 -4.74 -2.88 8.73
N ARG A 12 -5.91 -2.35 8.37
CA ARG A 12 -7.10 -3.13 7.98
C ARG A 12 -7.40 -4.24 8.99
N SER A 13 -7.29 -5.50 8.59
CA SER A 13 -7.53 -6.67 9.46
C SER A 13 -6.32 -7.09 10.30
N TYR A 14 -5.15 -6.47 10.12
CA TYR A 14 -3.90 -6.87 10.77
C TYR A 14 -3.60 -6.01 12.00
N THR A 15 -3.51 -6.63 13.17
CA THR A 15 -2.99 -5.98 14.39
C THR A 15 -1.48 -5.81 14.32
N LYS A 16 -0.75 -6.91 14.10
CA LYS A 16 0.68 -6.93 13.82
C LYS A 16 1.00 -8.19 13.02
N GLN A 17 1.55 -8.02 11.82
CA GLN A 17 1.92 -9.17 10.99
C GLN A 17 3.11 -8.81 10.11
N THR A 18 4.04 -9.75 9.95
CA THR A 18 5.20 -9.63 9.05
C THR A 18 5.13 -10.72 8.00
N PHE A 19 5.48 -10.39 6.77
CA PHE A 19 5.59 -11.31 5.64
C PHE A 19 6.94 -11.10 4.96
N GLU A 20 7.53 -12.19 4.51
CA GLU A 20 8.71 -12.22 3.65
C GLU A 20 8.25 -12.67 2.26
N PHE A 21 8.89 -12.11 1.24
CA PHE A 21 8.59 -12.41 -0.16
C PHE A 21 9.79 -13.09 -0.81
N SER A 22 9.51 -13.98 -1.75
CA SER A 22 10.54 -14.50 -2.66
C SER A 22 10.97 -13.41 -3.64
N ASP A 23 12.23 -13.48 -4.01
CA ASP A 23 12.90 -12.77 -5.13
C ASP A 23 12.23 -12.98 -6.50
N THR A 24 11.36 -13.98 -6.66
CA THR A 24 10.70 -14.31 -7.92
C THR A 24 9.18 -14.24 -7.83
N VAL A 25 8.55 -15.26 -7.25
CA VAL A 25 7.09 -15.38 -7.18
C VAL A 25 6.67 -15.74 -5.77
N THR A 26 5.82 -14.91 -5.19
CA THR A 26 5.18 -15.18 -3.90
C THR A 26 3.71 -15.53 -4.11
N LEU A 27 3.32 -16.73 -3.69
CA LEU A 27 1.93 -17.18 -3.74
C LEU A 27 1.22 -16.90 -2.40
N ILE A 28 0.22 -16.02 -2.41
CA ILE A 28 -0.60 -15.71 -1.24
C ILE A 28 -1.91 -16.51 -1.32
N THR A 29 -2.10 -17.47 -0.42
CA THR A 29 -3.30 -18.33 -0.39
C THR A 29 -4.02 -18.26 0.95
N GLY A 30 -5.26 -18.76 0.99
CA GLY A 30 -6.10 -18.79 2.17
C GLY A 30 -7.57 -18.56 1.85
N ALA A 31 -8.45 -18.76 2.83
CA ALA A 31 -9.89 -18.56 2.68
C ALA A 31 -10.25 -17.10 2.32
N ASN A 32 -11.46 -16.86 1.82
CA ASN A 32 -11.93 -15.50 1.59
C ASN A 32 -12.08 -14.74 2.92
N GLY A 33 -11.79 -13.43 2.90
CA GLY A 33 -11.87 -12.58 4.09
C GLY A 33 -10.66 -12.63 5.03
N VAL A 34 -9.68 -13.51 4.83
CA VAL A 34 -8.50 -13.62 5.73
C VAL A 34 -7.48 -12.49 5.58
N GLY A 35 -7.71 -11.51 4.70
CA GLY A 35 -6.83 -10.34 4.54
C GLY A 35 -5.86 -10.39 3.36
N LYS A 36 -5.99 -11.34 2.42
CA LYS A 36 -5.13 -11.43 1.21
C LYS A 36 -5.09 -10.09 0.43
N THR A 37 -6.25 -9.53 0.13
CA THR A 37 -6.36 -8.22 -0.55
C THR A 37 -5.82 -7.08 0.31
N ASN A 38 -5.96 -7.15 1.64
CA ASN A 38 -5.40 -6.15 2.55
C ASN A 38 -3.86 -6.18 2.53
N LEU A 39 -3.23 -7.35 2.33
CA LEU A 39 -1.78 -7.45 2.15
C LEU A 39 -1.34 -6.81 0.83
N LEU A 40 -2.04 -7.10 -0.28
CA LEU A 40 -1.77 -6.45 -1.58
C LEU A 40 -1.96 -4.93 -1.51
N GLU A 41 -2.99 -4.47 -0.79
CA GLU A 41 -3.22 -3.06 -0.53
C GLU A 41 -2.10 -2.42 0.28
N ALA A 42 -1.58 -3.10 1.30
CA ALA A 42 -0.46 -2.59 2.07
C ALA A 42 0.81 -2.44 1.22
N VAL A 43 1.08 -3.40 0.33
CA VAL A 43 2.17 -3.31 -0.65
C VAL A 43 1.98 -2.09 -1.54
N TYR A 44 0.78 -1.92 -2.11
CA TYR A 44 0.48 -0.77 -2.97
C TYR A 44 0.63 0.57 -2.24
N VAL A 45 0.15 0.67 -1.00
CA VAL A 45 0.29 1.87 -0.17
C VAL A 45 1.77 2.18 0.12
N LEU A 46 2.59 1.18 0.42
CA LEU A 46 4.03 1.37 0.63
C LEU A 46 4.74 1.92 -0.61
N MET A 47 4.32 1.47 -1.80
CA MET A 47 4.91 1.86 -3.08
C MET A 47 4.39 3.21 -3.60
N MET A 48 3.08 3.44 -3.53
CA MET A 48 2.41 4.56 -4.17
C MET A 48 2.02 5.68 -3.20
N GLY A 49 2.08 5.42 -1.89
CA GLY A 49 1.76 6.35 -0.83
C GLY A 49 0.26 6.61 -0.64
N LYS A 50 -0.61 5.83 -1.29
CA LYS A 50 -2.07 5.91 -1.17
C LYS A 50 -2.67 4.53 -1.47
N SER A 51 -3.88 4.28 -0.96
CA SER A 51 -4.64 3.09 -1.33
C SER A 51 -5.33 3.30 -2.69
N PHE A 52 -5.63 2.19 -3.37
CA PHE A 52 -6.49 2.14 -4.55
C PHE A 52 -7.98 2.02 -4.21
N ARG A 53 -8.33 1.77 -2.94
CA ARG A 53 -9.70 1.52 -2.46
C ARG A 53 -10.26 2.63 -1.58
N ASP A 54 -9.47 3.13 -0.63
CA ASP A 54 -9.93 4.04 0.42
C ASP A 54 -8.94 5.19 0.70
N ALA A 55 -9.41 6.18 1.45
CA ALA A 55 -8.55 7.19 2.06
C ALA A 55 -7.73 6.63 3.23
N ASP A 56 -6.72 7.37 3.68
CA ASP A 56 -5.75 6.89 4.68
C ASP A 56 -6.41 6.51 6.03
N ASP A 57 -7.44 7.22 6.46
CA ASP A 57 -8.19 6.92 7.68
C ASP A 57 -8.89 5.56 7.61
N GLY A 58 -9.49 5.23 6.47
CA GLY A 58 -10.15 3.95 6.20
C GLY A 58 -9.21 2.72 6.18
N LEU A 59 -7.90 2.94 6.18
CA LEU A 59 -6.89 1.87 6.28
C LEU A 59 -6.61 1.48 7.73
N THR A 60 -7.03 2.31 8.69
CA THR A 60 -6.85 2.04 10.12
C THR A 60 -7.69 0.83 10.52
N ARG A 61 -7.09 -0.07 11.30
CA ARG A 61 -7.81 -1.19 11.90
C ARG A 61 -8.93 -0.66 12.82
N PHE A 62 -10.04 -1.39 12.88
CA PHE A 62 -11.15 -1.08 13.78
C PHE A 62 -10.67 -0.95 15.24
N ASP A 63 -11.20 0.04 15.95
CA ASP A 63 -10.81 0.45 17.31
C ASP A 63 -9.34 0.89 17.51
N GLU A 64 -8.60 1.13 16.42
CA GLU A 64 -7.23 1.69 16.48
C GLU A 64 -7.21 3.15 15.99
N ALA A 65 -6.22 3.91 16.45
CA ALA A 65 -6.09 5.33 16.13
C ALA A 65 -5.04 5.64 15.04
N TRP A 66 -4.22 4.67 14.67
CA TRP A 66 -3.08 4.87 13.77
C TRP A 66 -2.77 3.57 13.04
N TRP A 67 -2.06 3.67 11.91
CA TRP A 67 -1.50 2.50 11.24
C TRP A 67 -0.07 2.77 10.78
N ARG A 68 0.64 1.67 10.52
CA ARG A 68 2.02 1.72 10.05
C ARG A 68 2.35 0.56 9.16
N ILE A 69 3.07 0.86 8.09
CA ILE A 69 3.58 -0.12 7.13
C ILE A 69 5.08 0.08 7.05
N LYS A 70 5.85 -0.96 7.36
CA LYS A 70 7.29 -1.03 7.12
C LYS A 70 7.55 -2.03 6.02
N GLY A 71 8.54 -1.80 5.18
CA GLY A 71 9.01 -2.83 4.25
C GLY A 71 10.40 -2.52 3.74
N VAL A 72 11.04 -3.51 3.12
CA VAL A 72 12.38 -3.39 2.56
C VAL A 72 12.25 -3.46 1.04
N VAL A 73 12.59 -2.36 0.37
CA VAL A 73 12.49 -2.23 -1.08
C VAL A 73 13.88 -1.96 -1.65
N ASP A 74 14.37 -2.82 -2.53
CA ASP A 74 15.74 -2.76 -3.07
C ASP A 74 16.77 -2.57 -1.94
N GLU A 75 16.69 -3.42 -0.90
CA GLU A 75 17.54 -3.40 0.31
C GLU A 75 17.43 -2.14 1.20
N ILE A 76 16.54 -1.20 0.86
CA ILE A 76 16.33 0.04 1.63
C ILE A 76 15.04 -0.06 2.44
N GLU A 77 15.14 0.15 3.76
CA GLU A 77 13.95 0.23 4.62
C GLU A 77 13.10 1.45 4.25
N ARG A 78 11.80 1.21 4.10
CA ARG A 78 10.76 2.22 3.92
C ARG A 78 9.70 2.04 4.99
N GLU A 79 9.22 3.15 5.52
CA GLU A 79 8.18 3.13 6.53
C GLU A 79 7.18 4.28 6.30
N LEU A 80 5.90 3.94 6.24
CA LEU A 80 4.79 4.88 6.27
C LEU A 80 4.10 4.80 7.63
N ARG A 81 3.92 5.97 8.25
CA ARG A 81 3.17 6.13 9.49
C ARG A 81 2.01 7.06 9.25
N TYR A 82 0.81 6.64 9.65
CA TYR A 82 -0.36 7.48 9.67
C TYR A 82 -0.88 7.66 11.09
N GLN A 83 -1.06 8.91 11.50
CA GLN A 83 -1.53 9.35 12.80
C GLN A 83 -2.41 10.61 12.58
N PRO A 84 -3.75 10.50 12.73
CA PRO A 84 -4.67 11.60 12.44
C PRO A 84 -4.50 12.79 13.40
N ASP A 85 -3.90 12.58 14.57
CA ASP A 85 -3.62 13.59 15.59
C ASP A 85 -2.34 14.40 15.31
N LYS A 86 -1.53 14.02 14.30
CA LYS A 86 -0.26 14.69 13.97
C LYS A 86 -0.32 15.52 12.70
N VAL A 87 0.56 16.52 12.61
CA VAL A 87 0.80 17.27 11.37
C VAL A 87 2.25 17.10 10.94
N PRO A 88 2.52 16.48 9.78
CA PRO A 88 1.54 15.91 8.84
C PRO A 88 0.93 14.60 9.35
N HIS A 89 -0.33 14.32 8.97
CA HIS A 89 -1.03 13.09 9.38
C HIS A 89 -0.37 11.81 8.87
N LYS A 90 0.40 11.91 7.77
CA LYS A 90 1.10 10.79 7.15
C LYS A 90 2.56 11.15 6.85
N GLU A 91 3.46 10.36 7.40
CA GLU A 91 4.91 10.55 7.27
C GLU A 91 5.58 9.36 6.61
N LEU A 92 6.51 9.65 5.71
CA LEU A 92 7.38 8.67 5.07
C LEU A 92 8.78 8.73 5.70
N TYR A 93 9.35 7.57 5.96
CA TYR A 93 10.74 7.36 6.31
C TYR A 93 11.40 6.47 5.26
N VAL A 94 12.63 6.81 4.86
CA VAL A 94 13.44 6.01 3.92
C VAL A 94 14.85 5.92 4.47
N GLY A 95 15.36 4.70 4.66
CA GLY A 95 16.64 4.45 5.32
C GLY A 95 16.69 5.01 6.75
N GLY A 96 15.57 4.93 7.48
CA GLY A 96 15.43 5.48 8.84
C GLY A 96 15.30 7.01 8.93
N VAL A 97 15.45 7.75 7.82
CA VAL A 97 15.37 9.21 7.81
C VAL A 97 13.97 9.68 7.43
N SER A 98 13.38 10.57 8.23
CA SER A 98 12.09 11.19 7.90
C SER A 98 12.21 12.04 6.63
N LYS A 99 11.30 11.79 5.70
CA LYS A 99 11.12 12.55 4.47
C LYS A 99 9.89 13.46 4.52
N GLY A 100 9.20 13.50 5.66
CA GLY A 100 7.95 14.24 5.83
C GLY A 100 6.83 13.63 4.99
N ARG A 101 6.07 14.49 4.29
CA ARG A 101 4.95 14.05 3.44
C ARG A 101 5.44 13.20 2.27
N PHE A 102 4.70 12.13 1.97
CA PHE A 102 4.89 11.34 0.76
C PHE A 102 4.62 12.20 -0.50
N THR A 103 5.52 12.14 -1.47
CA THR A 103 5.42 12.86 -2.75
C THR A 103 5.76 11.93 -3.92
N ARG A 104 5.38 12.29 -5.15
CA ARG A 104 5.58 11.45 -6.36
C ARG A 104 7.03 10.96 -6.53
N LYS A 105 8.04 11.74 -6.11
CA LYS A 105 9.46 11.34 -6.20
C LYS A 105 9.82 10.07 -5.40
N TYR A 106 9.00 9.69 -4.42
CA TYR A 106 9.19 8.48 -3.62
C TYR A 106 8.35 7.31 -4.12
N GLN A 107 7.54 7.50 -5.16
CA GLN A 107 6.77 6.41 -5.73
C GLN A 107 7.70 5.34 -6.28
N VAL A 108 7.32 4.09 -6.04
CA VAL A 108 7.98 2.90 -6.55
C VAL A 108 7.01 2.33 -7.59
N PRO A 109 7.39 2.27 -8.88
CA PRO A 109 6.56 1.70 -9.92
C PRO A 109 6.03 0.32 -9.53
N ILE A 110 4.70 0.18 -9.58
CA ILE A 110 4.01 -1.08 -9.33
C ILE A 110 2.81 -1.16 -10.28
N VAL A 111 2.54 -2.37 -10.77
CA VAL A 111 1.34 -2.66 -11.56
C VAL A 111 0.45 -3.54 -10.71
N LEU A 112 -0.77 -3.07 -10.47
CA LEU A 112 -1.83 -3.85 -9.84
C LEU A 112 -2.75 -4.36 -10.94
N PHE A 113 -3.05 -5.65 -10.91
CA PHE A 113 -4.06 -6.26 -11.76
C PHE A 113 -5.25 -6.66 -10.89
N GLU A 114 -6.39 -6.00 -11.10
CA GLU A 114 -7.63 -6.27 -10.39
C GLU A 114 -8.66 -6.94 -11.32
N PRO A 115 -9.57 -7.77 -10.81
CA PRO A 115 -10.64 -8.35 -11.62
C PRO A 115 -11.46 -7.30 -12.38
N ASP A 116 -11.62 -6.11 -11.79
CA ASP A 116 -12.39 -5.01 -12.36
C ASP A 116 -11.68 -4.29 -13.51
N ASP A 117 -10.40 -4.58 -13.77
CA ASP A 117 -9.66 -4.01 -14.91
C ASP A 117 -10.28 -4.40 -16.26
N LEU A 118 -11.04 -5.50 -16.30
CA LEU A 118 -11.83 -5.89 -17.47
C LEU A 118 -12.89 -4.84 -17.84
N LEU A 119 -13.37 -4.06 -16.88
CA LEU A 119 -14.30 -2.96 -17.11
C LEU A 119 -13.66 -1.81 -17.90
N MET A 120 -12.33 -1.72 -18.01
CA MET A 120 -11.70 -0.73 -18.90
C MET A 120 -12.02 -0.98 -20.37
N VAL A 121 -12.23 -2.24 -20.75
CA VAL A 121 -12.53 -2.66 -22.13
C VAL A 121 -13.99 -2.36 -22.50
N HIS A 122 -14.93 -2.67 -21.60
CA HIS A 122 -16.37 -2.61 -21.88
C HIS A 122 -17.13 -1.48 -21.15
N GLY A 123 -16.47 -0.78 -20.23
CA GLY A 123 -17.07 0.24 -19.39
C GLY A 123 -17.05 1.65 -20.00
N GLN A 124 -17.51 2.61 -19.19
CA GLN A 124 -17.68 4.00 -19.58
C GLN A 124 -16.32 4.67 -19.90
N PRO A 125 -16.26 5.65 -20.83
CA PRO A 125 -15.04 6.38 -21.14
C PRO A 125 -14.36 7.06 -19.95
N SER A 126 -15.13 7.43 -18.91
CA SER A 126 -14.60 8.01 -17.65
C SER A 126 -13.61 7.08 -16.95
N MET A 127 -13.85 5.76 -16.98
CA MET A 127 -12.97 4.76 -16.37
C MET A 127 -11.60 4.73 -17.06
N ARG A 128 -11.58 4.73 -18.41
CA ARG A 128 -10.34 4.79 -19.20
C ARG A 128 -9.56 6.08 -18.97
N ARG A 129 -10.26 7.22 -18.90
CA ARG A 129 -9.62 8.51 -18.59
C ARG A 129 -8.98 8.48 -17.20
N GLY A 130 -9.72 8.03 -16.19
CA GLY A 130 -9.19 7.92 -14.82
C GLY A 130 -7.95 7.01 -14.73
N TYR A 131 -7.92 5.91 -15.47
CA TYR A 131 -6.75 5.03 -15.56
C TYR A 131 -5.53 5.74 -16.19
N ILE A 132 -5.72 6.41 -17.33
CA ILE A 132 -4.63 7.15 -18.00
C ILE A 132 -4.12 8.30 -17.12
N ASP A 133 -5.01 9.04 -16.46
CA ASP A 133 -4.65 10.13 -15.56
C ASP A 133 -3.83 9.67 -14.34
N GLN A 134 -3.96 8.40 -13.94
CA GLN A 134 -3.13 7.80 -12.90
C GLN A 134 -1.73 7.42 -13.39
N LEU A 135 -1.56 7.14 -14.68
CA LEU A 135 -0.27 6.82 -15.30
C LEU A 135 0.57 8.07 -15.60
N LEU A 136 -0.06 9.23 -15.80
CA LEU A 136 0.57 10.53 -16.09
C LEU A 136 0.97 11.29 -14.80
#